data_AF-A0A6N7MFB1-F1
#
_entry.id   AF-A0A6N7MFB1-F1
#
_cell.length_a   1.000
_cell.length_b   1.000
_cell.length_c   1.000
_cell.angle_alpha   90.00
_cell.angle_beta   90.00
_cell.angle_gamma   90.00
#
_symmetry.space_group_name_H-M   'P 1'
#
loop_
_entity.id
_entity.type
_entity.pdbx_description
1 polymer ?
#
loop_
_entity_poly.entity_id
_entity_poly.type
_entity_poly.pdbx_seq_one_letter_code
_entity_poly.pdbx_strand_id
1 'polypeptide(L)' 'MENIDWKNLPFGYLKTDWNIRCYFRNGKWGELETSSSEYVNIHIAATGLHYGQEAFEGM' A
#
# COMPACT_ATOMS: atom_id res chain seq x y z
N MET A 1 8.77 -8.83 -19.63
CA MET A 1 7.87 -9.73 -18.90
C MET A 1 8.75 -10.51 -17.95
N GLU A 2 8.59 -10.31 -16.64
CA GLU A 2 9.34 -11.12 -15.68
C GLU A 2 8.99 -12.60 -15.88
N ASN A 3 9.99 -13.47 -15.74
CA ASN A 3 9.79 -14.90 -15.90
C ASN A 3 9.23 -15.47 -14.59
N ILE A 4 7.91 -15.34 -14.41
CA ILE A 4 7.21 -15.80 -13.21
C ILE A 4 7.07 -17.32 -13.25
N ASP A 5 7.56 -18.01 -12.20
CA ASP A 5 7.30 -19.43 -11.99
C ASP A 5 5.90 -19.63 -11.38
N TRP A 6 4.92 -19.74 -12.27
CA TRP A 6 3.51 -19.92 -11.92
C TRP A 6 3.22 -21.18 -11.10
N LYS A 7 4.08 -22.21 -11.17
CA LYS A 7 3.89 -23.46 -10.44
C LYS A 7 4.24 -23.31 -8.95
N ASN A 8 5.14 -22.39 -8.63
CA ASN A 8 5.71 -22.20 -7.29
C ASN A 8 5.51 -20.77 -6.79
N LEU A 9 4.34 -20.17 -7.03
CA LEU A 9 4.02 -18.84 -6.51
C LEU A 9 4.03 -18.84 -4.97
N PRO A 10 4.86 -18.00 -4.32
CA PRO A 10 4.91 -17.93 -2.87
C PRO A 10 3.71 -17.14 -2.32
N PHE A 11 3.32 -17.45 -1.08
CA PHE A 11 2.40 -16.60 -0.32
C PHE A 11 3.21 -15.53 0.41
N GLY A 12 3.22 -14.31 -0.13
CA GLY A 12 3.99 -13.21 0.43
C GLY A 12 4.04 -12.00 -0.51
N TYR A 13 4.89 -11.04 -0.17
CA TYR A 13 5.06 -9.84 -0.99
C TYR A 13 5.81 -10.17 -2.29
N LEU A 14 5.17 -9.89 -3.42
CA LEU A 14 5.83 -9.68 -4.70
C LEU A 14 5.51 -8.27 -5.16
N LYS A 15 6.55 -7.52 -5.55
CA LYS A 15 6.37 -6.17 -6.05
C LYS A 15 5.60 -6.17 -7.35
N THR A 16 4.50 -5.43 -7.39
CA THR A 16 3.70 -5.16 -8.60
C THR A 16 4.05 -3.80 -9.19
N ASP A 17 3.59 -3.53 -10.41
CA ASP A 17 3.90 -2.28 -11.12
C ASP A 17 3.33 -1.04 -10.43
N TRP A 18 2.13 -1.16 -9.82
CA TRP A 18 1.37 -0.03 -9.28
C TRP A 18 0.56 -0.40 -8.03
N ASN A 19 0.35 0.60 -7.17
CA ASN A 19 -0.65 0.63 -6.10
C ASN A 19 -1.55 1.87 -6.21
N ILE A 20 -2.73 1.80 -5.60
CA ILE A 20 -3.65 2.93 -5.47
C ILE A 20 -3.48 3.58 -4.10
N ARG A 21 -3.44 4.92 -4.08
CA ARG A 21 -3.33 5.74 -2.87
C ARG A 21 -4.47 6.75 -2.83
N CYS A 22 -4.93 7.06 -1.64
CA CYS A 22 -5.90 8.12 -1.41
C CYS A 22 -5.65 8.75 -0.03
N TYR A 23 -5.72 10.07 0.04
CA TYR A 23 -5.52 10.81 1.30
C TYR A 23 -6.85 11.36 1.82
N PHE A 24 -7.12 11.12 3.10
CA PHE A 24 -8.20 11.79 3.80
C PHE A 24 -7.66 13.07 4.45
N ARG A 25 -8.17 14.23 4.04
CA ARG A 25 -7.77 15.55 4.57
C ARG A 25 -9.00 16.44 4.68
N ASN A 26 -9.09 17.22 5.77
CA ASN A 26 -10.16 18.20 5.99
C ASN A 26 -11.58 17.61 5.86
N GLY A 27 -11.79 16.39 6.39
CA GLY A 27 -13.09 15.73 6.41
C GLY A 27 -13.52 15.09 5.09
N LYS A 28 -12.64 15.01 4.09
CA LYS A 28 -12.96 14.45 2.77
C LYS A 28 -11.85 13.53 2.25
N TRP A 29 -12.25 12.52 1.49
CA TRP A 29 -11.33 11.72 0.68
C TRP A 29 -10.93 12.51 -0.57
N GLY A 30 -9.65 12.43 -0.93
CA GLY A 30 -9.10 12.98 -2.16
C GLY A 30 -9.38 12.10 -3.38
N GLU A 31 -8.75 12.47 -4.50
CA GLU A 31 -8.76 11.66 -5.72
C GLU A 31 -7.89 10.41 -5.54
N LEU A 32 -8.20 9.37 -6.32
CA LEU A 32 -7.39 8.16 -6.36
C LEU A 32 -6.13 8.42 -7.20
N GLU A 33 -4.98 8.11 -6.62
CA GLU A 33 -3.68 8.27 -7.25
C GLU A 33 -3.03 6.90 -7.49
N THR A 34 -2.37 6.72 -8.63
CA THR A 34 -1.50 5.55 -8.87
C THR A 34 -0.07 5.87 -8.42
N SER A 35 0.63 4.88 -7.87
CA SER A 35 2.05 5.00 -7.54
C SER A 35 2.80 3.72 -7.85
N SER A 36 4.01 3.85 -8.42
CA SER A 36 4.93 2.73 -8.66
C SER A 36 5.91 2.50 -7.50
N SER A 37 5.87 3.35 -6.46
CA SER A 37 6.70 3.15 -5.27
C SER A 37 6.06 2.15 -4.33
N GLU A 38 6.84 1.18 -3.85
CA GLU A 38 6.46 0.29 -2.75
C GLU A 38 6.58 0.96 -1.36
N TYR A 39 7.24 2.12 -1.29
CA TYR A 39 7.40 2.88 -0.05
C TYR A 39 6.29 3.93 0.10
N VAL A 40 5.73 4.01 1.30
CA VAL A 40 4.79 5.05 1.72
C VAL A 40 5.54 6.03 2.63
N ASN A 41 5.64 7.28 2.21
CA ASN A 41 6.23 8.33 3.04
C ASN A 41 5.22 8.77 4.11
N ILE A 42 5.59 8.62 5.37
CA ILE A 42 4.74 8.97 6.51
C ILE A 42 5.54 9.76 7.55
N HIS A 43 4.88 10.70 8.23
CA HIS A 43 5.51 11.45 9.31
C HIS A 43 5.85 10.52 10.48
N ILE A 44 7.01 10.72 11.12
CA ILE A 44 7.49 9.84 12.21
C ILE A 44 6.51 9.72 13.38
N ALA A 45 5.66 10.73 13.59
CA ALA A 45 4.66 10.77 14.66
C ALA A 45 3.26 10.25 14.27
N ALA A 46 3.11 9.58 13.12
CA ALA A 46 1.80 9.10 12.67
C ALA A 46 1.20 8.05 13.63
N THR A 47 -0.10 8.14 13.88
CA THR A 47 -0.80 7.29 14.86
C THR A 47 -0.81 5.82 14.50
N GLY A 48 -0.74 5.46 13.21
CA GLY A 48 -0.54 4.09 12.76
C GLY A 48 0.76 3.46 13.31
N LEU A 49 1.85 4.25 13.39
CA LEU A 49 3.16 3.77 13.85
C LEU A 49 3.26 3.62 15.38
N HIS A 50 2.54 4.45 16.14
CA HIS A 50 2.69 4.51 17.61
C HIS A 50 1.52 3.90 18.37
N TYR A 51 0.33 3.94 17.79
CA TYR A 51 -0.92 3.57 18.48
C TYR A 51 -1.76 2.56 17.69
N GLY A 52 -1.22 1.99 16.61
CA GLY A 52 -1.91 0.96 15.82
C GLY A 52 -3.24 1.43 15.21
N GLN A 53 -3.37 2.74 14.93
CA GLN A 53 -4.57 3.27 14.28
C GLN A 53 -4.53 2.97 12.78
N GLU A 54 -4.72 1.70 12.43
CA GLU A 54 -4.67 1.15 11.08
C GLU A 54 -5.65 -0.02 10.92
N ALA A 55 -6.04 -0.31 9.67
CA ALA A 55 -6.88 -1.43 9.31
C ALA A 55 -6.46 -1.94 7.92
N PHE A 56 -6.65 -3.24 7.67
CA PHE A 56 -6.37 -3.87 6.38
C PHE A 56 -7.47 -4.88 6.04
N GLU A 57 -7.53 -5.27 4.77
CA GLU A 57 -8.39 -6.34 4.25
C GLU A 57 -7.57 -7.27 3.35
N GLY A 58 -8.05 -8.49 3.12
CA GLY A 58 -7.42 -9.47 2.24
C GLY A 58 -8.46 -10.31 1.49
N MET A 59 -8.37 -10.33 0.16
CA MET A 59 -9.26 -11.06 -0.74
C MET A 59 -8.50 -11.78 -1.84
#